data_AF-A0A2U9NZ51-F1
#
_entry.id   AF-A0A2U9NZ51-F1
#
_cell.length_a   1.000
_cell.length_b   1.000
_cell.length_c   1.000
_cell.angle_alpha   90.00
_cell.angle_beta   90.00
_cell.angle_gamma   90.00
#
_symmetry.space_group_name_H-M   'P 1'
#
loop_
_entity.id
_entity.type
_entity.pdbx_description
1 polymer ?
#
loop_
_entity_poly.entity_id
_entity_poly.type
_entity_poly.pdbx_seq_one_letter_code
_entity_poly.pdbx_strand_id
1 'polypeptide(L)'
;MSDAAQPTAAEVRAAAEAVKTALDRHLAAVERRSGEDDPAVYEAFNQLAAAAEAYDELLYDRYDEVTPFEIPGGEEMPPYTGPEEPNALSVLIRRDYAVSDQQRLLAQARRVEAADDDSSGEDVSGTVHGALGVLFGEFEPDEIASRHKEFGLEEGDSTLWVVAADEPAEPGEWLEAPFEQADAQRVICRFDVSAVFDDDADLGDEDDDEDVGVVRGVGDVDDIEDVEEVDLDEDEDEDQR
;
A
#
# COMPACT_ATOMS: atom_id res chain seq x y z
N MET A 1 -40.92 10.44 -6.91
CA MET A 1 -40.05 11.38 -7.64
C MET A 1 -39.89 12.58 -6.74
N SER A 2 -38.83 12.60 -5.93
CA SER A 2 -38.61 13.63 -4.91
C SER A 2 -38.33 14.96 -5.58
N ASP A 3 -39.11 15.97 -5.22
CA ASP A 3 -38.94 17.37 -5.58
C ASP A 3 -37.75 17.92 -4.78
N ALA A 4 -36.52 17.61 -5.22
CA ALA A 4 -35.33 18.23 -4.66
C ALA A 4 -35.31 19.67 -5.18
N ALA A 5 -35.45 20.65 -4.28
CA ALA A 5 -35.45 22.06 -4.65
C ALA A 5 -34.12 22.39 -5.34
N GLN A 6 -34.17 22.91 -6.57
CA GLN A 6 -32.95 23.32 -7.26
C GLN A 6 -32.23 24.43 -6.47
N PRO A 7 -30.88 24.39 -6.41
CA PRO A 7 -30.11 25.41 -5.72
C PRO A 7 -30.34 26.80 -6.30
N THR A 8 -30.37 27.80 -5.44
CA THR A 8 -30.65 29.18 -5.81
C THR A 8 -29.40 29.86 -6.36
N ALA A 9 -29.58 30.91 -7.16
CA ALA A 9 -28.46 31.74 -7.61
C ALA A 9 -27.73 32.45 -6.45
N ALA A 10 -28.33 32.54 -5.25
CA ALA A 10 -27.66 33.07 -4.07
C ALA A 10 -26.69 32.05 -3.48
N GLU A 11 -27.07 30.77 -3.44
CA GLU A 11 -26.21 29.67 -2.98
C GLU A 11 -25.00 29.48 -3.90
N VAL A 12 -25.19 29.49 -5.22
CA VAL A 12 -24.06 29.42 -6.17
C VAL A 12 -23.07 30.58 -5.98
N ARG A 13 -23.57 31.80 -5.73
CA ARG A 13 -22.70 32.95 -5.44
C ARG A 13 -22.00 32.81 -4.10
N ALA A 14 -22.68 32.29 -3.08
CA ALA A 14 -22.06 32.04 -1.78
C ALA A 14 -20.94 31.00 -1.87
N ALA A 15 -21.14 29.93 -2.64
CA ALA A 15 -20.11 28.93 -2.90
C ALA A 15 -18.92 29.51 -3.67
N ALA A 16 -19.16 30.36 -4.68
CA ALA A 16 -18.09 31.07 -5.38
C ALA A 16 -17.25 31.96 -4.44
N GLU A 17 -17.90 32.64 -3.48
CA GLU A 17 -17.18 33.43 -2.46
C GLU A 17 -16.43 32.54 -1.46
N ALA A 18 -16.94 31.35 -1.14
CA ALA A 18 -16.25 30.37 -0.30
C ALA A 18 -14.95 29.88 -0.97
N VAL A 19 -14.98 29.59 -2.29
CA VAL A 19 -13.78 29.23 -3.06
C VAL A 19 -12.73 30.34 -2.99
N LYS A 20 -13.12 31.59 -3.21
CA LYS A 20 -12.19 32.74 -3.13
C LYS A 20 -11.57 32.86 -1.74
N THR A 21 -12.39 32.75 -0.70
CA THR A 21 -11.94 32.81 0.68
C THR A 21 -10.97 31.66 1.02
N ALA A 22 -11.25 30.46 0.53
CA ALA A 22 -10.38 29.31 0.71
C ALA A 22 -9.05 29.47 -0.05
N LEU A 23 -9.09 30.07 -1.25
CA LEU A 23 -7.90 30.35 -2.04
C LEU A 23 -6.99 31.37 -1.33
N ASP A 24 -7.56 32.43 -0.78
CA ASP A 24 -6.83 33.43 0.01
C ASP A 24 -6.22 32.79 1.27
N ARG A 25 -6.95 31.89 1.95
CA ARG A 25 -6.43 31.14 3.10
C ARG A 25 -5.28 30.22 2.72
N HIS A 26 -5.41 29.50 1.60
CA HIS A 26 -4.37 28.63 1.08
C HIS A 26 -3.11 29.42 0.74
N LEU A 27 -3.23 30.55 0.03
CA LEU A 27 -2.09 31.42 -0.25
C LEU A 27 -1.43 31.92 1.04
N ALA A 28 -2.22 32.37 2.02
CA ALA A 28 -1.70 32.83 3.30
C ALA A 28 -1.02 31.71 4.13
N ALA A 29 -1.40 30.44 3.93
CA ALA A 29 -0.73 29.30 4.53
C ALA A 29 0.63 29.04 3.84
N VAL A 30 0.65 29.04 2.51
CA VAL A 30 1.87 28.87 1.70
C VAL A 30 2.90 29.96 2.00
N GLU A 31 2.47 31.22 2.11
CA GLU A 31 3.36 32.35 2.44
C GLU A 31 3.96 32.27 3.85
N ARG A 32 3.32 31.53 4.76
CA ARG A 32 3.77 31.35 6.15
C ARG A 32 4.41 29.98 6.41
N ARG A 33 4.61 29.17 5.38
CA ARG A 33 5.07 27.78 5.54
C ARG A 33 6.42 27.72 6.25
N SER A 34 6.55 26.75 7.13
CA SER A 34 7.73 26.51 7.98
C SER A 34 8.63 25.38 7.49
N GLY A 35 8.22 24.68 6.42
CA GLY A 35 8.94 23.58 5.76
C GLY A 35 8.29 23.16 4.45
N GLU A 36 8.83 22.11 3.81
CA GLU A 36 8.24 21.52 2.60
C GLU A 36 6.93 20.76 2.91
N ASP A 37 6.86 20.09 4.06
CA ASP A 37 5.69 19.33 4.54
C ASP A 37 4.92 20.08 5.65
N ASP A 38 4.52 21.32 5.40
CA ASP A 38 3.79 22.10 6.40
C ASP A 38 2.32 21.62 6.49
N PRO A 39 1.87 21.08 7.64
CA PRO A 39 0.50 20.57 7.78
C PRO A 39 -0.57 21.65 7.62
N ALA A 40 -0.26 22.92 7.90
CA ALA A 40 -1.21 24.01 7.71
C ALA A 40 -1.45 24.30 6.22
N VAL A 41 -0.46 24.04 5.35
CA VAL A 41 -0.63 24.15 3.90
C VAL A 41 -1.50 23.01 3.39
N TYR A 42 -1.25 21.79 3.84
CA TYR A 42 -2.07 20.62 3.50
C TYR A 42 -3.53 20.79 3.93
N GLU A 43 -3.78 21.23 5.16
CA GLU A 43 -5.14 21.49 5.65
C GLU A 43 -5.84 22.58 4.81
N ALA A 44 -5.14 23.67 4.49
CA ALA A 44 -5.70 24.74 3.66
C ALA A 44 -5.96 24.31 2.21
N PHE A 45 -5.14 23.40 1.67
CA PHE A 45 -5.35 22.77 0.38
C PHE A 45 -6.64 21.94 0.37
N ASN A 46 -6.85 21.07 1.37
CA ASN A 46 -8.07 20.26 1.48
C ASN A 46 -9.33 21.12 1.64
N GLN A 47 -9.24 22.22 2.40
CA GLN A 47 -10.35 23.17 2.52
C GLN A 47 -10.67 23.88 1.19
N LEU A 48 -9.65 24.20 0.38
CA LEU A 48 -9.84 24.76 -0.96
C LEU A 48 -10.47 23.75 -1.90
N ALA A 49 -10.00 22.51 -1.87
CA ALA A 49 -10.56 21.40 -2.66
C ALA A 49 -12.07 21.22 -2.37
N ALA A 50 -12.43 21.05 -1.10
CA ALA A 50 -13.82 20.88 -0.68
C ALA A 50 -14.71 22.08 -1.08
N ALA A 51 -14.20 23.32 -0.98
CA ALA A 51 -14.95 24.50 -1.39
C ALA A 51 -15.18 24.54 -2.91
N ALA A 52 -14.20 24.11 -3.70
CA ALA A 52 -14.29 24.08 -5.15
C ALA A 52 -15.24 22.99 -5.66
N GLU A 53 -15.22 21.79 -5.06
CA GLU A 53 -16.19 20.72 -5.34
C GLU A 53 -17.63 21.18 -5.07
N ALA A 54 -17.89 21.76 -3.88
CA ALA A 54 -19.21 22.26 -3.53
C ALA A 54 -19.70 23.37 -4.48
N TYR A 55 -18.79 24.21 -5.00
CA TYR A 55 -19.13 25.20 -6.00
C TYR A 55 -19.47 24.56 -7.36
N ASP A 56 -18.69 23.57 -7.79
CA ASP A 56 -18.90 22.87 -9.07
C ASP A 56 -20.24 22.12 -9.07
N GLU A 57 -20.58 21.42 -7.97
CA GLU A 57 -21.88 20.74 -7.80
C GLU A 57 -23.05 21.72 -7.92
N LEU A 58 -23.00 22.84 -7.17
CA LEU A 58 -24.05 23.87 -7.22
C LEU A 58 -24.13 24.58 -8.57
N LEU A 59 -22.99 24.74 -9.26
CA LEU A 59 -22.93 25.33 -10.59
C LEU A 59 -23.60 24.41 -11.61
N TYR A 60 -23.29 23.11 -11.55
CA TYR A 60 -23.88 22.09 -12.39
C TYR A 60 -25.39 21.97 -12.16
N ASP A 61 -25.83 21.81 -10.92
CA ASP A 61 -27.24 21.65 -10.57
C ASP A 61 -28.11 22.82 -11.03
N ARG A 62 -27.56 24.04 -11.01
CA ARG A 62 -28.31 25.26 -11.34
C ARG A 62 -28.18 25.68 -12.81
N TYR A 63 -27.02 25.50 -13.42
CA TYR A 63 -26.71 26.06 -14.73
C TYR A 63 -26.30 25.00 -15.78
N ASP A 64 -26.15 23.73 -15.40
CA ASP A 64 -25.65 22.64 -16.26
C ASP A 64 -24.29 22.98 -16.88
N GLU A 65 -23.44 23.64 -16.09
CA GLU A 65 -22.09 24.08 -16.46
C GLU A 65 -21.09 23.53 -15.45
N VAL A 66 -19.86 23.29 -15.92
CA VAL A 66 -18.75 22.76 -15.11
C VAL A 66 -17.55 23.68 -15.17
N THR A 67 -16.73 23.67 -14.12
CA THR A 67 -15.46 24.39 -14.10
C THR A 67 -14.39 23.65 -14.91
N PRO A 68 -13.44 24.36 -15.54
CA PRO A 68 -12.38 23.75 -16.34
C PRO A 68 -11.21 23.20 -15.52
N PHE A 69 -11.30 23.23 -14.18
CA PHE A 69 -10.24 22.79 -13.27
C PHE A 69 -10.66 21.50 -12.58
N GLU A 70 -9.81 20.48 -12.64
CA GLU A 70 -10.01 19.23 -11.90
C GLU A 70 -9.27 19.30 -10.57
N ILE A 71 -9.92 18.84 -9.51
CA ILE A 71 -9.29 18.69 -8.21
C ILE A 71 -8.62 17.32 -8.21
N PRO A 72 -7.30 17.23 -7.94
CA PRO A 72 -6.66 15.94 -7.74
C PRO A 72 -7.40 15.22 -6.61
N GLY A 73 -8.04 14.10 -6.90
CA GLY A 73 -8.58 13.24 -5.87
C GLY A 73 -7.44 12.87 -4.94
N GLY A 74 -7.59 13.15 -3.65
CA GLY A 74 -6.66 12.63 -2.65
C GLY A 74 -6.59 11.12 -2.83
N GLU A 75 -5.39 10.55 -2.82
CA GLU A 75 -5.17 9.10 -2.79
C GLU A 75 -5.63 8.48 -1.45
N GLU A 76 -6.63 9.07 -0.79
CA GLU A 76 -7.27 8.50 0.37
C GLU A 76 -8.18 7.39 -0.11
N MET A 77 -7.76 6.16 0.18
CA MET A 77 -8.60 4.98 -0.01
C MET A 77 -9.97 5.24 0.61
N PRO A 78 -11.07 4.91 -0.09
CA PRO A 78 -12.41 5.07 0.47
C PRO A 78 -12.53 4.27 1.77
N PRO A 79 -13.40 4.70 2.72
CA PRO A 79 -13.54 4.03 4.00
C PRO A 79 -13.94 2.56 3.79
N TYR A 80 -13.31 1.66 4.56
CA TYR A 80 -13.59 0.23 4.50
C TYR A 80 -15.07 -0.06 4.83
N THR A 81 -15.74 -0.82 3.96
CA THR A 81 -17.15 -1.21 4.11
C THR A 81 -17.35 -2.73 4.20
N GLY A 82 -16.27 -3.51 4.33
CA GLY A 82 -16.33 -4.97 4.42
C GLY A 82 -16.64 -5.50 5.83
N PRO A 83 -16.64 -6.82 6.03
CA PRO A 83 -16.92 -7.44 7.33
C PRO A 83 -15.87 -7.10 8.39
N GLU A 84 -16.30 -6.95 9.65
CA GLU A 84 -15.39 -6.72 10.80
C GLU A 84 -14.48 -7.93 11.09
N GLU A 85 -15.00 -9.15 10.86
CA GLU A 85 -14.25 -10.41 11.01
C GLU A 85 -14.24 -11.18 9.67
N PRO A 86 -13.31 -10.85 8.75
CA PRO A 86 -13.23 -11.51 7.45
C PRO A 86 -12.80 -12.97 7.60
N ASN A 87 -13.56 -13.89 7.02
CA ASN A 87 -13.25 -15.33 7.02
C ASN A 87 -12.62 -15.83 5.71
N ALA A 88 -12.54 -14.95 4.69
CA ALA A 88 -11.93 -15.18 3.40
C ALA A 88 -11.22 -13.89 2.93
N LEU A 89 -10.05 -14.06 2.30
CA LEU A 89 -9.18 -12.97 1.88
C LEU A 89 -8.62 -13.25 0.48
N SER A 90 -8.45 -12.18 -0.30
CA SER A 90 -7.67 -12.18 -1.55
C SER A 90 -6.45 -11.29 -1.39
N VAL A 91 -5.28 -11.77 -1.81
CA VAL A 91 -4.04 -10.99 -1.83
C VAL A 91 -3.68 -10.70 -3.28
N LEU A 92 -3.70 -9.43 -3.66
CA LEU A 92 -3.26 -8.97 -4.97
C LEU A 92 -1.87 -8.37 -4.83
N ILE A 93 -0.95 -8.78 -5.69
CA ILE A 93 0.42 -8.29 -5.69
C ILE A 93 0.72 -7.77 -7.09
N ARG A 94 1.11 -6.49 -7.17
CA ARG A 94 1.73 -5.91 -8.35
C ARG A 94 3.23 -5.81 -8.07
N ARG A 95 4.03 -6.45 -8.91
CA ARG A 95 5.50 -6.31 -8.93
C ARG A 95 5.89 -5.72 -10.27
N ASP A 96 6.52 -4.56 -10.26
CA ASP A 96 7.02 -3.94 -11.48
C ASP A 96 8.47 -4.39 -11.71
N TYR A 97 8.83 -4.62 -12.98
CA TYR A 97 10.21 -4.99 -13.35
C TYR A 97 10.68 -4.11 -14.52
N ALA A 98 11.94 -3.67 -14.46
CA ALA A 98 12.63 -3.13 -15.62
C ALA A 98 13.44 -4.25 -16.30
N VAL A 99 13.39 -4.32 -17.63
CA VAL A 99 14.26 -5.24 -18.39
C VAL A 99 15.65 -4.60 -18.51
N SER A 100 16.54 -4.89 -17.56
CA SER A 100 17.89 -4.31 -17.50
C SER A 100 18.91 -5.04 -18.39
N ASP A 101 18.73 -6.35 -18.63
CA ASP A 101 19.60 -7.15 -19.51
C ASP A 101 18.78 -8.04 -20.47
N GLN A 102 18.48 -7.48 -21.64
CA GLN A 102 17.74 -8.20 -22.70
C GLN A 102 18.48 -9.43 -23.22
N GLN A 103 19.82 -9.41 -23.26
CA GLN A 103 20.58 -10.54 -23.80
C GLN A 103 20.49 -11.74 -22.87
N ARG A 104 20.57 -11.50 -21.56
CA ARG A 104 20.36 -12.52 -20.53
C ARG A 104 18.95 -13.07 -20.56
N LEU A 105 17.94 -12.20 -20.65
CA LEU A 105 16.53 -12.61 -20.77
C LEU A 105 16.33 -13.58 -21.96
N LEU A 106 16.80 -13.20 -23.15
CA LEU A 106 16.71 -14.03 -24.36
C LEU A 106 17.49 -15.34 -24.21
N ALA A 107 18.67 -15.29 -23.58
CA ALA A 107 19.49 -16.48 -23.37
C ALA A 107 18.82 -17.48 -22.40
N GLN A 108 18.12 -17.01 -21.37
CA GLN A 108 17.37 -17.88 -20.47
C GLN A 108 16.17 -18.52 -21.16
N ALA A 109 15.37 -17.73 -21.87
CA ALA A 109 14.21 -18.26 -22.59
C ALA A 109 14.59 -19.35 -23.61
N ARG A 110 15.69 -19.16 -24.35
CA ARG A 110 16.21 -20.20 -25.27
C ARG A 110 16.66 -21.47 -24.56
N ARG A 111 17.15 -21.38 -23.32
CA ARG A 111 17.53 -22.58 -22.55
C ARG A 111 16.30 -23.37 -22.12
N VAL A 112 15.23 -22.68 -21.74
CA VAL A 112 13.94 -23.30 -21.41
C VAL A 112 13.37 -24.00 -22.64
N GLU A 113 13.26 -23.30 -23.77
CA GLU A 113 12.76 -23.90 -25.02
C GLU A 113 13.60 -25.09 -25.49
N ALA A 114 14.94 -25.01 -25.35
CA ALA A 114 15.82 -26.11 -25.74
C ALA A 114 15.71 -27.34 -24.81
N ALA A 115 15.19 -27.16 -23.59
CA ALA A 115 14.93 -28.23 -22.65
C ALA A 115 13.51 -28.83 -22.82
N ASP A 116 12.62 -28.12 -23.51
CA ASP A 116 11.26 -28.56 -23.80
C ASP A 116 11.20 -29.40 -25.10
N ASP A 117 11.17 -30.72 -24.92
CA ASP A 117 11.09 -31.71 -26.01
C ASP A 117 9.76 -31.66 -26.79
N ASP A 118 8.70 -31.03 -26.25
CA ASP A 118 7.38 -30.91 -26.87
C ASP A 118 7.17 -29.57 -27.61
N SER A 119 8.18 -28.69 -27.64
CA SER A 119 8.07 -27.39 -28.31
C SER A 119 7.78 -27.53 -29.82
N SER A 120 6.88 -26.68 -30.33
CA SER A 120 6.41 -26.74 -31.73
C SER A 120 7.49 -26.43 -32.78
N GLY A 121 8.73 -26.17 -32.36
CA GLY A 121 9.84 -25.75 -33.21
C GLY A 121 9.74 -24.31 -33.71
N GLU A 122 8.77 -23.53 -33.22
CA GLU A 122 8.73 -22.08 -33.42
C GLU A 122 9.66 -21.38 -32.43
N ASP A 123 10.60 -20.58 -32.94
CA ASP A 123 11.54 -19.78 -32.14
C ASP A 123 10.81 -18.55 -31.56
N VAL A 124 10.00 -18.78 -30.51
CA VAL A 124 9.20 -17.73 -29.87
C VAL A 124 10.08 -16.83 -29.02
N SER A 125 11.13 -17.39 -28.39
CA SER A 125 12.13 -16.66 -27.60
C SER A 125 13.06 -15.74 -28.42
N GLY A 126 12.91 -15.66 -29.75
CA GLY A 126 13.66 -14.75 -30.61
C GLY A 126 13.44 -13.25 -30.33
N THR A 127 12.40 -12.90 -29.57
CA THR A 127 12.05 -11.52 -29.19
C THR A 127 11.93 -11.38 -27.67
N VAL A 128 12.12 -10.17 -27.13
CA VAL A 128 11.94 -9.89 -25.69
C VAL A 128 10.53 -10.27 -25.22
N HIS A 129 9.50 -9.94 -25.99
CA HIS A 129 8.11 -10.30 -25.67
C HIS A 129 7.92 -11.82 -25.60
N GLY A 130 8.43 -12.56 -26.58
CA GLY A 130 8.33 -14.02 -26.57
C GLY A 130 9.14 -14.67 -25.45
N ALA A 131 10.33 -14.14 -25.16
CA ALA A 131 11.13 -14.58 -24.03
C ALA A 131 10.42 -14.37 -22.67
N LEU A 132 9.74 -13.23 -22.48
CA LEU A 132 8.89 -13.02 -21.30
C LEU A 132 7.77 -14.06 -21.23
N GLY A 133 7.08 -14.33 -22.35
CA GLY A 133 6.03 -15.34 -22.41
C GLY A 133 6.52 -16.75 -22.04
N VAL A 134 7.72 -17.13 -22.50
CA VAL A 134 8.35 -18.42 -22.16
C VAL A 134 8.69 -18.47 -20.67
N LEU A 135 9.36 -17.46 -20.13
CA LEU A 135 9.82 -17.47 -18.74
C LEU A 135 8.64 -17.42 -17.76
N PHE A 136 7.65 -16.56 -17.97
CA PHE A 136 6.45 -16.49 -17.12
C PHE A 136 5.46 -17.64 -17.35
N GLY A 137 5.65 -18.43 -18.40
CA GLY A 137 4.92 -19.68 -18.63
C GLY A 137 5.55 -20.88 -17.92
N GLU A 138 6.88 -20.90 -17.79
CA GLU A 138 7.64 -22.00 -17.19
C GLU A 138 7.83 -21.84 -15.67
N PHE A 139 8.13 -20.63 -15.21
CA PHE A 139 8.49 -20.36 -13.81
C PHE A 139 7.32 -19.76 -13.03
N GLU A 140 7.20 -20.15 -11.76
CA GLU A 140 6.24 -19.55 -10.84
C GLU A 140 6.59 -18.07 -10.58
N PRO A 141 5.60 -17.19 -10.35
CA PRO A 141 5.84 -15.77 -10.10
C PRO A 141 6.81 -15.49 -8.93
N ASP A 142 6.77 -16.30 -7.87
CA ASP A 142 7.67 -16.16 -6.72
C ASP A 142 9.09 -16.67 -7.02
N GLU A 143 9.22 -17.63 -7.94
CA GLU A 143 10.52 -18.06 -8.45
C GLU A 143 11.18 -16.92 -9.24
N ILE A 144 10.42 -16.30 -10.15
CA ILE A 144 10.88 -15.13 -10.91
C ILE A 144 11.25 -13.99 -9.96
N ALA A 145 10.43 -13.72 -8.95
CA ALA A 145 10.72 -12.67 -7.97
C ALA A 145 12.03 -12.94 -7.22
N SER A 146 12.24 -14.17 -6.71
CA SER A 146 13.45 -14.51 -5.97
C SER A 146 14.75 -14.46 -6.79
N ARG A 147 14.66 -14.66 -8.11
CA ARG A 147 15.81 -14.77 -9.02
C ARG A 147 15.74 -13.81 -10.20
N HIS A 148 15.06 -12.68 -10.05
CA HIS A 148 14.77 -11.72 -11.14
C HIS A 148 16.04 -11.28 -11.90
N LYS A 149 17.16 -11.07 -11.20
CA LYS A 149 18.47 -10.73 -11.79
C LYS A 149 19.00 -11.81 -12.75
N GLU A 150 18.73 -13.09 -12.49
CA GLU A 150 19.13 -14.19 -13.37
C GLU A 150 18.41 -14.18 -14.72
N PHE A 151 17.21 -13.59 -14.74
CA PHE A 151 16.37 -13.38 -15.91
C PHE A 151 16.67 -12.04 -16.61
N GLY A 152 17.59 -11.22 -16.10
CA GLY A 152 17.89 -9.91 -16.68
C GLY A 152 16.82 -8.85 -16.38
N LEU A 153 16.12 -9.03 -15.26
CA LEU A 153 15.15 -8.09 -14.72
C LEU A 153 15.76 -7.36 -13.53
N GLU A 154 15.37 -6.10 -13.37
CA GLU A 154 15.57 -5.27 -12.18
C GLU A 154 14.21 -5.11 -11.50
N GLU A 155 14.13 -5.26 -10.19
CA GLU A 155 12.90 -5.00 -9.44
C GLU A 155 12.61 -3.49 -9.40
N GLY A 156 11.35 -3.13 -9.66
CA GLY A 156 10.81 -1.78 -9.52
C GLY A 156 9.95 -1.67 -8.27
N ASP A 157 8.98 -0.77 -8.28
CA ASP A 157 8.04 -0.66 -7.16
C ASP A 157 7.13 -1.89 -7.08
N SER A 158 6.66 -2.20 -5.88
CA SER A 158 5.65 -3.23 -5.67
C SER A 158 4.55 -2.74 -4.74
N THR A 159 3.33 -3.20 -4.99
CA THR A 159 2.18 -2.93 -4.14
C THR A 159 1.47 -4.24 -3.82
N LEU A 160 1.15 -4.42 -2.54
CA LEU A 160 0.34 -5.52 -2.04
C LEU A 160 -0.98 -4.97 -1.50
N TRP A 161 -2.10 -5.54 -1.97
CA TRP A 161 -3.44 -5.29 -1.46
C TRP A 161 -3.99 -6.55 -0.80
N VAL A 162 -4.54 -6.42 0.40
CA VAL A 162 -5.33 -7.48 1.05
C VAL A 162 -6.79 -7.07 1.02
N VAL A 163 -7.62 -7.88 0.38
CA VAL A 163 -9.04 -7.60 0.14
C VAL A 163 -9.90 -8.60 0.91
N ALA A 164 -10.90 -8.11 1.63
CA ALA A 164 -11.90 -8.94 2.29
C ALA A 164 -12.91 -9.51 1.29
N ALA A 165 -13.19 -10.80 1.38
CA ALA A 165 -14.33 -11.43 0.71
C ALA A 165 -15.44 -11.70 1.73
N ASP A 166 -16.70 -11.58 1.29
CA ASP A 166 -17.86 -11.85 2.16
C ASP A 166 -18.05 -13.35 2.39
N GLU A 167 -17.76 -14.15 1.36
CA GLU A 167 -17.90 -15.60 1.34
C GLU A 167 -16.67 -16.25 0.69
N PRO A 168 -16.32 -17.49 1.07
CA PRO A 168 -15.28 -18.24 0.39
C PRO A 168 -15.72 -18.55 -1.05
N ALA A 169 -14.86 -18.25 -2.02
CA ALA A 169 -15.16 -18.48 -3.43
C ALA A 169 -15.25 -19.98 -3.79
N GLU A 170 -16.06 -20.29 -4.79
CA GLU A 170 -16.11 -21.63 -5.37
C GLU A 170 -14.90 -21.89 -6.29
N PRO A 171 -14.50 -23.16 -6.49
CA PRO A 171 -13.40 -23.50 -7.39
C PRO A 171 -13.61 -22.96 -8.81
N GLY A 172 -12.71 -22.10 -9.27
CA GLY A 172 -12.73 -21.52 -10.61
C GLY A 172 -13.27 -20.09 -10.69
N GLU A 173 -13.99 -19.59 -9.68
CA GLU A 173 -14.48 -18.20 -9.66
C GLU A 173 -13.33 -17.19 -9.67
N TRP A 174 -12.18 -17.53 -9.06
CA TRP A 174 -10.97 -16.72 -9.08
C TRP A 174 -10.35 -16.54 -10.48
N LEU A 175 -10.76 -17.34 -11.47
CA LEU A 175 -10.23 -17.29 -12.83
C LEU A 175 -11.13 -16.49 -13.79
N GLU A 176 -12.34 -16.11 -13.38
CA GLU A 176 -13.30 -15.44 -14.29
C GLU A 176 -12.94 -13.98 -14.58
N ALA A 177 -12.30 -13.27 -13.64
CA ALA A 177 -12.01 -11.84 -13.75
C ALA A 177 -10.59 -11.44 -13.29
N PRO A 178 -9.52 -11.97 -13.91
CA PRO A 178 -8.13 -11.77 -13.46
C PRO A 178 -7.60 -10.33 -13.60
N PHE A 179 -8.32 -9.48 -14.34
CA PHE A 179 -7.95 -8.07 -14.57
C PHE A 179 -8.86 -7.10 -13.81
N GLU A 180 -9.80 -7.60 -13.02
CA GLU A 180 -10.64 -6.75 -12.18
C GLU A 180 -9.77 -6.16 -11.07
N GLN A 181 -9.79 -4.83 -10.95
CA GLN A 181 -9.04 -4.14 -9.92
C GLN A 181 -9.67 -4.44 -8.56
N ALA A 182 -8.85 -4.47 -7.50
CA ALA A 182 -9.36 -4.61 -6.14
C ALA A 182 -10.39 -3.52 -5.85
N ASP A 183 -11.57 -3.92 -5.34
CA ASP A 183 -12.56 -2.98 -4.82
C ASP A 183 -11.93 -2.22 -3.65
N ALA A 184 -11.69 -0.92 -3.86
CA ALA A 184 -11.00 -0.07 -2.91
C ALA A 184 -11.72 0.01 -1.55
N GLN A 185 -13.04 -0.19 -1.50
CA GLN A 185 -13.82 -0.20 -0.25
C GLN A 185 -13.67 -1.51 0.55
N ARG A 186 -13.11 -2.56 -0.07
CA ARG A 186 -12.87 -3.87 0.55
C ARG A 186 -11.41 -4.12 0.91
N VAL A 187 -10.52 -3.17 0.60
CA VAL A 187 -9.11 -3.28 0.96
C VAL A 187 -8.96 -3.09 2.46
N ILE A 188 -8.49 -4.14 3.13
CA ILE A 188 -8.15 -4.13 4.56
C ILE A 188 -6.85 -3.36 4.76
N CYS A 189 -5.85 -3.65 3.92
CA CYS A 189 -4.56 -2.98 3.96
C CYS A 189 -3.89 -2.94 2.58
N ARG A 190 -3.10 -1.87 2.38
CA ARG A 190 -2.25 -1.63 1.23
C ARG A 190 -0.84 -1.40 1.73
N PHE A 191 0.12 -2.10 1.15
CA PHE A 191 1.55 -1.90 1.41
C PHE A 191 2.22 -1.54 0.10
N ASP A 192 2.86 -0.37 0.04
CA ASP A 192 3.67 0.06 -1.09
C ASP A 192 5.15 -0.05 -0.69
N VAL A 193 5.94 -0.77 -1.49
CA VAL A 193 7.39 -0.86 -1.38
C VAL A 193 7.97 -0.21 -2.61
N SER A 194 8.80 0.82 -2.42
CA SER A 194 9.45 1.49 -3.54
C SER A 194 10.90 1.06 -3.67
N ALA A 195 11.32 0.78 -4.91
CA ALA A 195 12.68 0.34 -5.22
C ALA A 195 13.76 1.37 -4.80
N VAL A 196 13.40 2.65 -4.72
CA VAL A 196 14.34 3.73 -4.32
C VAL A 196 14.74 3.65 -2.84
N PHE A 197 13.87 3.09 -1.99
CA PHE A 197 14.11 3.01 -0.54
C PHE A 197 14.65 1.64 -0.10
N ASP A 198 14.63 0.64 -0.98
CA ASP A 198 15.10 -0.72 -0.66
C ASP A 198 16.63 -0.82 -0.73
N ASP A 199 17.28 -0.07 -1.63
CA ASP A 199 18.75 -0.01 -1.78
C ASP A 199 19.48 0.55 -0.53
N ASP A 200 18.80 1.27 0.36
CA ASP A 200 19.39 1.81 1.61
C ASP A 200 19.36 0.81 2.78
N ALA A 201 18.59 -0.28 2.68
CA ALA A 201 18.42 -1.27 3.76
C ALA A 201 19.49 -2.37 3.77
N ASP A 202 20.24 -2.55 2.67
CA ASP A 202 21.22 -3.64 2.48
C ASP A 202 22.65 -3.28 2.96
N LEU A 203 22.82 -2.15 3.66
CA LEU A 203 24.11 -1.67 4.21
C LEU A 203 24.32 -1.99 5.70
N GLY A 204 23.64 -3.01 6.24
CA GLY A 204 23.56 -3.26 7.68
C GLY A 204 24.25 -4.50 8.24
N ASP A 205 24.71 -5.46 7.42
CA ASP A 205 25.34 -6.69 7.90
C ASP A 205 26.85 -6.69 7.60
N GLU A 206 27.60 -5.90 8.38
CA GLU A 206 29.02 -6.17 8.63
C GLU A 206 29.17 -6.53 10.11
N ASP A 207 29.44 -7.82 10.33
CA ASP A 207 29.94 -8.48 11.54
C ASP A 207 30.45 -7.57 12.67
N ASP A 208 29.82 -7.64 13.85
CA ASP A 208 30.50 -7.32 15.13
C ASP A 208 30.05 -8.32 16.21
N ASP A 209 30.68 -9.50 16.17
CA ASP A 209 30.82 -10.38 17.33
C ASP A 209 31.73 -9.71 18.37
N GLU A 210 31.19 -8.89 19.28
CA GLU A 210 31.83 -8.64 20.59
C GLU A 210 30.81 -8.66 21.74
N ASP A 211 30.84 -9.78 22.44
CA ASP A 211 30.26 -10.07 23.75
C ASP A 211 30.72 -9.06 24.81
N VAL A 212 29.89 -8.05 25.16
CA VAL A 212 30.04 -7.33 26.43
C VAL A 212 28.70 -6.83 27.01
N GLY A 213 28.25 -7.53 28.06
CA GLY A 213 27.83 -6.87 29.31
C GLY A 213 26.43 -6.23 29.39
N VAL A 214 25.50 -7.01 29.97
CA VAL A 214 24.26 -6.54 30.60
C VAL A 214 24.48 -5.31 31.49
N VAL A 215 23.77 -4.21 31.22
CA VAL A 215 23.32 -3.25 32.27
C VAL A 215 21.90 -2.79 31.96
N ARG A 216 20.92 -3.39 32.65
CA ARG A 216 19.63 -2.76 32.95
C ARG A 216 19.88 -1.65 33.97
N GLY A 217 19.32 -0.46 33.76
CA GLY A 217 19.37 0.63 34.72
C GLY A 217 18.28 1.67 34.47
N VAL A 218 17.04 1.32 34.81
CA VAL A 218 15.93 2.26 35.03
C VAL A 218 16.23 3.00 36.33
N GLY A 219 16.02 4.31 36.33
CA GLY A 219 16.37 5.21 37.43
C GLY A 219 15.66 4.93 38.75
N ASP A 220 16.44 5.11 39.82
CA ASP A 220 16.11 5.83 41.04
C ASP A 220 14.64 5.83 41.50
N VAL A 221 14.34 4.97 42.48
CA VAL A 221 13.43 5.33 43.58
C VAL A 221 13.98 4.74 44.88
N ASP A 222 14.32 5.65 45.79
CA ASP A 222 14.75 5.44 47.18
C ASP A 222 13.75 4.64 48.04
N ASP A 223 14.32 4.05 49.10
CA ASP A 223 13.72 3.71 50.40
C ASP A 223 12.46 2.81 50.41
N ILE A 224 12.61 1.59 50.97
CA ILE A 224 11.91 1.16 52.18
C ILE A 224 12.74 0.04 52.83
N GLU A 225 12.90 0.20 54.14
CA GLU A 225 13.70 -0.54 55.10
C GLU A 225 13.21 -1.98 55.36
N ASP A 226 14.17 -2.81 55.78
CA ASP A 226 14.09 -4.04 56.57
C ASP A 226 12.69 -4.56 56.95
N VAL A 227 12.35 -5.76 56.45
CA VAL A 227 11.48 -6.68 57.19
C VAL A 227 12.14 -8.06 57.22
N GLU A 228 12.40 -8.48 58.45
CA GLU A 228 13.17 -9.64 58.87
C GLU A 228 12.68 -10.98 58.29
N GLU A 229 13.64 -11.86 58.02
CA GLU A 229 13.42 -13.29 57.77
C GLU A 229 12.68 -13.92 58.96
N VAL A 230 11.47 -14.41 58.71
CA VAL A 230 10.81 -15.37 59.60
C VAL A 230 11.04 -16.76 59.01
N ASP A 231 12.11 -17.39 59.46
CA ASP A 231 12.24 -18.85 59.47
C ASP A 231 11.20 -19.41 60.44
N LEU A 232 10.27 -20.20 59.92
CA LEU A 232 9.57 -21.20 60.72
C LEU A 232 9.50 -22.49 59.90
N ASP A 233 10.41 -23.38 60.27
CA ASP A 233 10.42 -24.80 59.95
C ASP A 233 9.15 -25.52 60.44
N GLU A 234 9.02 -26.75 59.94
CA GLU A 234 8.40 -27.95 60.54
C GLU A 234 7.11 -28.50 59.90
N ASP A 235 7.36 -29.65 59.23
CA ASP A 235 6.64 -30.93 59.25
C ASP A 235 5.56 -31.16 58.19
N GLU A 236 5.88 -31.96 57.16
CA GLU A 236 5.74 -33.44 57.14
C GLU A 236 4.26 -33.87 57.24
N ASP A 237 3.65 -34.30 56.13
CA ASP A 237 3.55 -35.74 55.87
C ASP A 237 2.71 -36.07 54.62
N GLU A 238 3.16 -37.14 53.98
CA GLU A 238 2.58 -37.81 52.84
C GLU A 238 1.26 -38.54 53.17
N ASP A 239 0.47 -38.73 52.12
CA ASP A 239 -0.23 -39.97 51.78
C ASP A 239 -1.68 -40.28 52.25
N GLN A 240 -2.45 -40.71 51.24
CA GLN A 240 -3.53 -41.72 51.26
C GLN A 240 -4.91 -41.39 51.87
N ARG A 241 -5.87 -40.98 51.02
CA ARG A 241 -6.99 -41.81 50.47
C ARG A 241 -8.13 -40.98 49.88
#